data_AF-A0A355DUC5-F1
#
_entry.id   AF-A0A355DUC5-F1
#
_cell.length_a   1.000
_cell.length_b   1.000
_cell.length_c   1.000
_cell.angle_alpha   90.00
_cell.angle_beta   90.00
_cell.angle_gamma   90.00
#
_symmetry.space_group_name_H-M   'P 1'
#
loop_
_entity.id
_entity.type
_entity.pdbx_description
1 polymer ?
#
loop_
_entity_poly.entity_id
_entity_poly.type
_entity_poly.pdbx_seq_one_letter_code
_entity_poly.pdbx_strand_id
1 'polypeptide(L)'
;RVPAYYALIIRSLVTLEGIAINVDPNFKVLSKAYPYVAKRLLTDTSPRLRTALKDLLVKDGSFRWNRLENLLRNAANSQDYDLNKVLNQTLEFLFSERGTLIREQLIDEIIKAVDTFGRRTFDNVTDSLRVRVGLAPKKAPEKIVEFPQSAEHIKRIWEILQTTPGFDPLQLVPIVPQLLMKSETQQMGQKIAGGLAQRVIARLIREALLQDSPDQGASKSRRTPPTPKLVLPPAAAIANG
;
A
#
# COMPACT_ATOMS: atom_id res chain seq x y z
N ARG A 1 8.49 16.83 -21.87
CA ARG A 1 7.80 17.94 -22.57
C ARG A 1 6.39 17.47 -22.92
N VAL A 2 5.35 18.23 -22.61
CA VAL A 2 3.96 17.86 -22.92
C VAL A 2 3.68 18.22 -24.39
N PRO A 3 3.16 17.30 -25.22
CA PRO A 3 2.80 17.58 -26.62
C PRO A 3 1.78 18.72 -26.79
N ALA A 4 1.90 19.46 -27.91
CA ALA A 4 1.06 20.64 -28.19
C ALA A 4 -0.45 20.35 -28.26
N TYR A 5 -0.84 19.14 -28.69
CA TYR A 5 -2.26 18.77 -28.80
C TYR A 5 -2.98 18.77 -27.44
N TYR A 6 -2.28 18.57 -26.31
CA TYR A 6 -2.91 18.67 -25.00
C TYR A 6 -3.41 20.09 -24.70
N ALA A 7 -2.67 21.12 -25.11
CA ALA A 7 -3.10 22.51 -24.95
C ALA A 7 -4.35 22.81 -25.78
N LEU A 8 -4.47 22.22 -26.97
CA LEU A 8 -5.67 22.33 -27.81
C LEU A 8 -6.87 21.64 -27.13
N ILE A 9 -6.71 20.42 -26.63
CA ILE A 9 -7.77 19.69 -25.93
C ILE A 9 -8.26 20.48 -24.70
N ILE A 10 -7.33 20.97 -23.87
CA ILE A 10 -7.68 21.73 -22.65
C ILE A 10 -8.39 23.04 -23.03
N ARG A 11 -7.90 23.77 -24.03
CA ARG A 11 -8.55 25.00 -24.50
C ARG A 11 -9.98 24.73 -24.97
N SER A 12 -10.19 23.70 -25.78
CA SER A 12 -11.52 23.31 -26.24
C SER A 12 -12.44 22.93 -25.07
N LEU A 13 -11.93 22.18 -24.08
CA LEU A 13 -12.70 21.81 -22.88
C LEU A 13 -13.10 23.05 -22.06
N VAL A 14 -12.19 24.00 -21.85
CA VAL A 14 -12.47 25.24 -21.11
C VAL A 14 -13.50 26.10 -21.85
N THR A 15 -13.43 26.18 -23.18
CA THR A 15 -14.45 26.86 -23.97
C THR A 15 -15.82 26.19 -23.84
N LEU A 16 -15.88 24.85 -23.93
CA LEU A 16 -17.13 24.10 -23.74
C LEU A 16 -17.69 24.27 -22.33
N GLU A 17 -16.84 24.26 -21.30
CA GLU A 17 -17.22 24.54 -19.92
C GLU A 17 -17.78 25.97 -19.77
N GLY A 18 -17.12 26.96 -20.36
CA GLY A 18 -17.61 28.34 -20.37
C GLY A 18 -18.99 28.50 -21.00
N ILE A 19 -19.30 27.73 -22.05
CA ILE A 19 -20.64 27.69 -22.64
C ILE A 19 -21.63 27.04 -21.67
N ALA A 20 -21.27 25.89 -21.09
CA ALA A 20 -22.13 25.12 -20.19
C ALA A 20 -22.49 25.85 -18.89
N ILE A 21 -21.60 26.73 -18.38
CA ILE A 21 -21.84 27.54 -17.18
C ILE A 21 -23.06 28.47 -17.34
N ASN A 22 -23.42 28.86 -18.58
CA ASN A 22 -24.63 29.65 -18.82
C ASN A 22 -25.92 28.88 -18.54
N VAL A 23 -25.88 27.54 -18.56
CA VAL A 23 -27.03 26.67 -18.28
C VAL A 23 -27.01 26.20 -16.83
N ASP A 24 -25.86 25.76 -16.34
CA ASP A 24 -25.64 25.37 -14.95
C ASP A 24 -24.41 26.12 -14.39
N PRO A 25 -24.61 27.17 -13.57
CA PRO A 25 -23.53 27.96 -13.00
C PRO A 25 -22.53 27.15 -12.14
N ASN A 26 -22.93 25.97 -11.66
CA ASN A 26 -22.08 25.08 -10.87
C ASN A 26 -21.45 23.96 -11.71
N PHE A 27 -21.63 23.99 -13.03
CA PHE A 27 -21.09 22.98 -13.91
C PHE A 27 -19.56 22.94 -13.85
N LYS A 28 -19.02 21.73 -13.68
CA LYS A 28 -17.58 21.46 -13.69
C LYS A 28 -17.31 20.30 -14.63
N VAL A 29 -16.64 20.58 -15.75
CA VAL A 29 -16.41 19.57 -16.80
C VAL A 29 -15.62 18.37 -16.25
N LEU A 30 -14.63 18.63 -15.40
CA LEU A 30 -13.81 17.59 -14.78
C LEU A 30 -14.61 16.70 -13.83
N SER A 31 -15.57 17.26 -13.09
CA SER A 31 -16.42 16.49 -12.18
C SER A 31 -17.31 15.50 -12.92
N LYS A 32 -17.64 15.75 -14.19
CA LYS A 32 -18.40 14.83 -15.04
C LYS A 32 -17.49 13.87 -15.81
N ALA A 33 -16.34 14.35 -16.29
CA ALA A 33 -15.42 13.55 -17.10
C ALA A 33 -14.62 12.54 -16.26
N TYR A 34 -14.23 12.89 -15.04
CA TYR A 34 -13.34 12.05 -14.25
C TYR A 34 -13.94 10.69 -13.86
N PRO A 35 -15.20 10.59 -13.40
CA PRO A 35 -15.87 9.31 -13.19
C PRO A 35 -15.85 8.40 -14.43
N TYR A 36 -16.10 8.97 -15.61
CA TYR A 36 -16.08 8.23 -16.87
C TYR A 36 -14.67 7.70 -17.20
N VAL A 37 -13.63 8.54 -17.06
CA VAL A 37 -12.24 8.12 -17.31
C VAL A 37 -11.80 7.04 -16.31
N ALA A 38 -12.14 7.19 -15.03
CA ALA A 38 -11.84 6.21 -14.00
C ALA A 38 -12.52 4.87 -14.29
N LYS A 39 -13.83 4.87 -14.59
CA LYS A 39 -14.56 3.68 -15.05
C LYS A 39 -13.85 3.04 -16.24
N ARG A 40 -13.55 3.84 -17.27
CA ARG A 40 -12.95 3.33 -18.51
C ARG A 40 -11.58 2.72 -18.28
N LEU A 41 -10.73 3.32 -17.44
CA LEU A 41 -9.44 2.72 -17.06
C LEU A 41 -9.60 1.36 -16.39
N LEU A 42 -10.65 1.17 -15.57
CA LEU A 42 -10.91 -0.09 -14.86
C LEU A 42 -11.55 -1.16 -15.76
N THR A 43 -12.36 -0.79 -16.76
CA THR A 43 -13.18 -1.73 -17.54
C THR A 43 -12.68 -2.01 -18.96
N ASP A 44 -11.93 -1.08 -19.56
CA ASP A 44 -11.55 -1.16 -20.97
C ASP A 44 -10.46 -2.24 -21.17
N THR A 45 -10.68 -3.11 -22.16
CA THR A 45 -9.79 -4.25 -22.43
C THR A 45 -8.61 -3.88 -23.33
N SER A 46 -8.55 -2.65 -23.85
CA SER A 46 -7.51 -2.23 -24.79
C SER A 46 -6.12 -2.33 -24.15
N PRO A 47 -5.11 -2.85 -24.88
CA PRO A 47 -3.75 -2.99 -24.35
C PRO A 47 -3.19 -1.67 -23.81
N ARG A 48 -3.49 -0.56 -24.49
CA ARG A 48 -3.00 0.78 -24.12
C ARG A 48 -3.56 1.25 -22.78
N LEU A 49 -4.87 1.10 -22.53
CA LEU A 49 -5.47 1.51 -21.25
C LEU A 49 -5.06 0.56 -20.12
N ARG A 50 -4.86 -0.73 -20.40
CA ARG A 50 -4.33 -1.67 -19.41
C ARG A 50 -2.91 -1.31 -18.98
N THR A 51 -2.04 -0.94 -19.91
CA THR A 51 -0.71 -0.43 -19.58
C THR A 51 -0.79 0.87 -18.78
N ALA A 52 -1.68 1.80 -19.17
CA ALA A 52 -1.87 3.03 -18.41
C ALA A 52 -2.39 2.79 -16.98
N LEU A 53 -3.33 1.85 -16.80
CA LEU A 53 -3.83 1.44 -15.48
C LEU A 53 -2.69 0.83 -14.65
N LYS A 54 -1.90 -0.07 -15.25
CA LYS A 54 -0.72 -0.65 -14.59
C LYS A 54 0.24 0.44 -14.14
N ASP A 55 0.66 1.35 -15.02
CA ASP A 55 1.62 2.42 -14.70
C ASP A 55 1.06 3.40 -13.67
N LEU A 56 -0.27 3.53 -13.59
CA LEU A 56 -0.94 4.33 -12.57
C LEU A 56 -0.93 3.64 -11.20
N LEU A 57 -1.20 2.33 -11.16
CA LEU A 57 -1.30 1.51 -9.95
C LEU A 57 0.06 1.03 -9.44
N VAL A 58 1.08 1.06 -10.28
CA VAL A 58 2.39 0.48 -9.98
C VAL A 58 3.47 1.50 -10.27
N LYS A 59 4.33 1.76 -9.29
CA LYS A 59 5.49 2.62 -9.48
C LYS A 59 6.69 2.06 -8.70
N ASP A 60 7.84 1.96 -9.38
CA ASP A 60 9.10 1.50 -8.78
C ASP A 60 8.95 0.14 -8.04
N GLY A 61 8.14 -0.76 -8.61
CA GLY A 61 7.85 -2.07 -8.01
C GLY A 61 6.86 -2.06 -6.84
N SER A 62 6.37 -0.89 -6.42
CA SER A 62 5.40 -0.73 -5.33
C SER A 62 3.97 -0.53 -5.84
N PHE A 63 3.00 -1.13 -5.15
CA PHE A 63 1.58 -0.97 -5.44
C PHE A 63 1.02 0.31 -4.79
N ARG A 64 0.38 1.15 -5.59
CA ARG A 64 -0.16 2.46 -5.19
C ARG A 64 -1.62 2.34 -4.82
N TRP A 65 -1.88 1.78 -3.65
CA TRP A 65 -3.22 1.59 -3.10
C TRP A 65 -4.12 2.84 -3.15
N ASN A 66 -3.58 4.01 -2.78
CA ASN A 66 -4.29 5.29 -2.88
C ASN A 66 -4.80 5.60 -4.30
N ARG A 67 -4.10 5.17 -5.35
CA ARG A 67 -4.55 5.36 -6.74
C ARG A 67 -5.71 4.44 -7.08
N LEU A 68 -5.66 3.18 -6.64
CA LEU A 68 -6.77 2.25 -6.81
C LEU A 68 -8.03 2.74 -6.08
N GLU A 69 -7.89 3.13 -4.81
CA GLU A 69 -8.98 3.70 -4.02
C GLU A 69 -9.63 4.89 -4.73
N ASN A 70 -8.81 5.84 -5.20
CA ASN A 70 -9.33 7.00 -5.93
C ASN A 70 -10.04 6.60 -7.22
N LEU A 71 -9.50 5.66 -8.00
CA LEU A 71 -10.16 5.19 -9.22
C LEU A 71 -11.52 4.55 -8.90
N LEU A 72 -11.60 3.68 -7.90
CA LEU A 72 -12.83 3.00 -7.51
C LEU A 72 -13.90 4.01 -7.04
N ARG A 73 -13.54 4.94 -6.14
CA ARG A 73 -14.45 6.00 -5.67
C ARG A 73 -15.00 6.83 -6.82
N ASN A 74 -14.14 7.23 -7.76
CA ASN A 74 -14.57 8.09 -8.86
C ASN A 74 -15.37 7.31 -9.90
N ALA A 75 -15.00 6.07 -10.21
CA ALA A 75 -15.73 5.23 -11.15
C ALA A 75 -17.15 4.91 -10.65
N ALA A 76 -17.32 4.67 -9.35
CA ALA A 76 -18.62 4.42 -8.71
C ALA A 76 -19.61 5.58 -8.89
N ASN A 77 -19.12 6.81 -9.10
CA ASN A 77 -19.97 7.99 -9.34
C ASN A 77 -20.41 8.16 -10.80
N SER A 78 -20.13 7.19 -11.69
CA SER A 78 -20.56 7.25 -13.10
C SER A 78 -21.94 6.61 -13.29
N GLN A 79 -22.80 7.23 -14.11
CA GLN A 79 -24.23 6.90 -14.26
C GLN A 79 -24.53 5.47 -14.75
N ASP A 80 -23.53 4.76 -15.29
CA ASP A 80 -23.65 3.40 -15.81
C ASP A 80 -22.57 2.46 -15.22
N TYR A 81 -22.11 2.73 -14.00
CA TYR A 81 -21.09 1.88 -13.37
C TYR A 81 -21.70 0.53 -12.96
N ASP A 82 -21.14 -0.57 -13.47
CA ASP A 82 -21.47 -1.93 -13.03
C ASP A 82 -20.21 -2.54 -12.40
N LEU A 83 -20.20 -2.56 -11.07
CA LEU A 83 -19.06 -3.08 -10.32
C LEU A 83 -18.84 -4.58 -10.55
N ASN A 84 -19.89 -5.38 -10.67
CA ASN A 84 -19.75 -6.83 -10.88
C ASN A 84 -19.06 -7.11 -12.22
N LYS A 85 -19.44 -6.36 -13.25
CA LYS A 85 -18.75 -6.41 -14.55
C LYS A 85 -17.29 -5.99 -14.44
N VAL A 86 -16.99 -4.90 -13.73
CA VAL A 86 -15.61 -4.43 -13.50
C VAL A 86 -14.78 -5.47 -12.77
N LEU A 87 -15.32 -6.04 -11.69
CA LEU A 87 -14.67 -7.09 -10.89
C LEU A 87 -14.39 -8.32 -11.74
N ASN A 88 -15.36 -8.80 -12.49
CA ASN A 88 -15.18 -9.96 -13.38
C ASN A 88 -14.08 -9.71 -14.42
N GLN A 89 -14.10 -8.56 -15.09
CA GLN A 89 -13.06 -8.17 -16.05
C GLN A 89 -11.67 -8.04 -15.41
N THR A 90 -11.63 -7.51 -14.18
CA THR A 90 -10.39 -7.34 -13.41
C THR A 90 -9.82 -8.69 -12.99
N LEU A 91 -10.66 -9.59 -12.49
CA LEU A 91 -10.27 -10.95 -12.13
C LEU A 91 -9.80 -11.71 -13.39
N GLU A 92 -10.54 -11.63 -14.48
CA GLU A 92 -10.15 -12.25 -15.75
C GLU A 92 -8.77 -11.73 -16.22
N PHE A 93 -8.53 -10.42 -16.14
CA PHE A 93 -7.23 -9.84 -16.46
C PHE A 93 -6.14 -10.31 -15.50
N LEU A 94 -6.35 -10.23 -14.19
CA LEU A 94 -5.37 -10.57 -13.16
C LEU A 94 -4.91 -12.02 -13.25
N PHE A 95 -5.85 -12.92 -13.56
CA PHE A 95 -5.60 -14.35 -13.73
C PHE A 95 -5.36 -14.75 -15.19
N SER A 96 -5.10 -13.79 -16.08
CA SER A 96 -4.58 -14.05 -17.42
C SER A 96 -3.06 -13.90 -17.44
N GLU A 97 -2.40 -14.41 -18.49
CA GLU A 97 -0.96 -14.23 -18.72
C GLU A 97 -0.54 -12.74 -18.69
N ARG A 98 -1.41 -11.85 -19.17
CA ARG A 98 -1.17 -10.40 -19.23
C ARG A 98 -1.20 -9.73 -17.85
N GLY A 99 -1.86 -10.36 -16.87
CA GLY A 99 -1.96 -9.88 -15.49
C GLY A 99 -0.77 -10.23 -14.61
N THR A 100 0.19 -11.01 -15.11
CA THR A 100 1.30 -11.59 -14.33
C THR A 100 2.00 -10.56 -13.46
N LEU A 101 2.37 -9.40 -14.00
CA LEU A 101 3.10 -8.39 -13.23
C LEU A 101 2.29 -7.83 -12.05
N ILE A 102 1.00 -7.54 -12.24
CA ILE A 102 0.13 -7.07 -11.15
C ILE A 102 -0.04 -8.19 -10.11
N ARG A 103 -0.20 -9.43 -10.57
CA ARG A 103 -0.34 -10.60 -9.71
C ARG A 103 0.89 -10.81 -8.83
N GLU A 104 2.11 -10.74 -9.38
CA GLU A 104 3.34 -10.87 -8.58
C GLU A 104 3.44 -9.79 -7.50
N GLN A 105 3.07 -8.55 -7.82
CA GLN A 105 3.08 -7.47 -6.83
C GLN A 105 2.02 -7.64 -5.74
N LEU A 106 0.84 -8.14 -6.10
CA LEU A 106 -0.18 -8.50 -5.13
C LEU A 106 0.28 -9.65 -4.23
N ILE A 107 0.97 -10.66 -4.78
CA ILE A 107 1.55 -11.76 -3.99
C ILE A 107 2.49 -11.21 -2.91
N ASP A 108 3.45 -10.38 -3.31
CA ASP A 108 4.41 -9.78 -2.38
C ASP A 108 3.73 -8.96 -1.29
N GLU A 109 2.71 -8.18 -1.68
CA GLU A 109 1.98 -7.34 -0.75
C GLU A 109 1.09 -8.16 0.20
N ILE A 110 0.47 -9.24 -0.29
CA ILE A 110 -0.28 -10.20 0.54
C ILE A 110 0.65 -10.86 1.55
N ILE A 111 1.82 -11.35 1.12
CA ILE A 111 2.81 -11.96 2.02
C ILE A 111 3.22 -10.96 3.11
N LYS A 112 3.49 -9.70 2.76
CA LYS A 112 3.83 -8.65 3.74
C LYS A 112 2.68 -8.35 4.70
N ALA A 113 1.46 -8.22 4.19
CA ALA A 113 0.27 -7.91 4.99
C ALA A 113 -0.02 -9.04 5.98
N VAL A 114 -0.02 -10.29 5.51
CA VAL A 114 -0.27 -11.48 6.34
C VAL A 114 0.83 -11.68 7.38
N ASP A 115 2.11 -11.56 7.02
CA ASP A 115 3.23 -11.67 7.96
C ASP A 115 3.18 -10.57 9.04
N THR A 116 2.77 -9.35 8.68
CA THR A 116 2.63 -8.24 9.64
C THR A 116 1.42 -8.40 10.55
N PHE A 117 0.30 -8.86 10.01
CA PHE A 117 -0.90 -9.18 10.79
C PHE A 117 -0.65 -10.35 11.76
N GLY A 118 0.02 -11.40 11.27
CA GLY A 118 0.40 -12.57 12.07
C GLY A 118 1.31 -12.21 13.24
N ARG A 119 2.28 -11.29 13.03
CA ARG A 119 3.12 -10.75 14.11
C ARG A 119 2.29 -10.15 15.24
N ARG A 120 1.39 -9.21 14.92
CA ARG A 120 0.55 -8.51 15.92
C ARG A 120 -0.32 -9.47 16.71
N THR A 121 -0.93 -10.43 16.02
CA THR A 121 -1.81 -11.40 16.66
C THR A 121 -1.01 -12.29 17.62
N PHE A 122 0.17 -12.75 17.19
CA PHE A 122 1.03 -13.57 18.03
C PHE A 122 1.55 -12.81 19.25
N ASP A 123 2.00 -11.56 19.07
CA ASP A 123 2.49 -10.71 20.17
C ASP A 123 1.38 -10.48 21.20
N ASN A 124 0.19 -10.04 20.78
CA ASN A 124 -0.95 -9.80 21.68
C ASN A 124 -1.39 -11.08 22.42
N VAL A 125 -1.43 -12.22 21.74
CA VAL A 125 -1.80 -13.51 22.36
C VAL A 125 -0.75 -13.95 23.37
N THR A 126 0.53 -13.90 23.02
CA THR A 126 1.61 -14.29 23.93
C THR A 126 1.70 -13.37 25.16
N ASP A 127 1.43 -12.08 25.01
CA ASP A 127 1.35 -11.13 26.13
C ASP A 127 0.16 -11.45 27.04
N SER A 128 -1.01 -11.72 26.47
CA SER A 128 -2.21 -12.09 27.25
C SER A 128 -2.00 -13.39 28.05
N LEU A 129 -1.33 -14.38 27.45
CA LEU A 129 -1.02 -15.65 28.11
C LEU A 129 0.02 -15.47 29.22
N ARG A 130 1.07 -14.67 28.99
CA ARG A 130 2.11 -14.37 30.00
C ARG A 130 1.54 -13.72 31.25
N VAL A 131 0.71 -12.69 31.08
CA VAL A 131 0.04 -12.01 32.20
C VAL A 131 -0.83 -13.00 32.98
N ARG A 132 -1.55 -13.87 32.26
CA ARG A 132 -2.41 -14.89 32.88
C ARG A 132 -1.64 -15.93 33.69
N VAL A 133 -0.40 -16.26 33.30
CA VAL A 133 0.48 -17.16 34.06
C VAL A 133 1.38 -16.43 35.08
N GLY A 134 1.14 -15.15 35.34
CA GLY A 134 1.87 -14.36 36.34
C GLY A 134 3.27 -13.91 35.91
N LEU A 135 3.62 -14.02 34.62
CA LEU A 135 4.88 -13.53 34.08
C LEU A 135 4.76 -12.05 33.70
N ALA A 136 5.84 -11.29 33.91
CA ALA A 136 5.90 -9.89 33.48
C ALA A 136 5.71 -9.78 31.96
N PRO A 137 4.94 -8.78 31.47
CA PRO A 137 4.79 -8.56 30.04
C PRO A 137 6.16 -8.33 29.42
N LYS A 138 6.45 -9.02 28.32
CA LYS A 138 7.67 -8.74 27.55
C LYS A 138 7.38 -7.41 26.87
N LYS A 139 8.00 -6.32 27.34
CA LYS A 139 7.89 -4.99 26.73
C LYS A 139 8.20 -5.14 25.25
N ALA A 140 7.17 -5.18 24.40
CA ALA A 140 7.35 -5.26 22.97
C ALA A 140 8.24 -4.07 22.59
N PRO A 141 9.24 -4.26 21.71
CA PRO A 141 10.04 -3.13 21.28
C PRO A 141 9.07 -2.07 20.74
N GLU A 142 9.20 -0.82 21.22
CA GLU A 142 8.55 0.38 20.69
C GLU A 142 9.08 0.69 19.27
N LYS A 143 9.21 -0.32 18.41
CA LYS A 143 9.15 -0.08 16.99
C LYS A 143 7.72 0.36 16.75
N ILE A 144 7.57 1.60 16.33
CA ILE A 144 6.39 2.07 15.60
C ILE A 144 6.26 1.12 14.42
N VAL A 145 5.58 0.00 14.61
CA VAL A 145 5.19 -0.88 13.51
C VAL A 145 4.03 -0.15 12.89
N GLU A 146 4.36 0.79 11.99
CA GLU A 146 3.41 1.44 11.11
C GLU A 146 2.38 0.40 10.68
N PHE A 147 1.09 0.72 10.80
CA PHE A 147 0.09 -0.04 10.07
C PHE A 147 0.62 -0.19 8.64
N PRO A 148 0.78 -1.42 8.12
CA PRO A 148 1.15 -1.55 6.73
C PRO A 148 0.05 -0.80 5.99
N GLN A 149 0.41 0.30 5.33
CA GLN A 149 -0.54 1.23 4.72
C GLN A 149 -1.55 0.44 3.86
N SER A 150 -1.11 -0.67 3.27
CA SER A 150 -1.93 -1.64 2.54
C SER A 150 -3.13 -2.21 3.30
N ALA A 151 -3.04 -2.54 4.59
CA ALA A 151 -4.16 -3.09 5.34
C ALA A 151 -5.30 -2.06 5.52
N GLU A 152 -4.95 -0.80 5.79
CA GLU A 152 -5.94 0.27 5.86
C GLU A 152 -6.58 0.52 4.49
N HIS A 153 -5.78 0.49 3.43
CA HIS A 153 -6.29 0.65 2.07
C HIS A 153 -7.24 -0.48 1.67
N ILE A 154 -6.95 -1.73 2.02
CA ILE A 154 -7.84 -2.87 1.76
C ILE A 154 -9.19 -2.66 2.46
N LYS A 155 -9.19 -2.20 3.71
CA LYS A 155 -10.42 -1.88 4.44
C LYS A 155 -11.23 -0.79 3.72
N ARG A 156 -10.58 0.30 3.29
CA ARG A 156 -11.27 1.39 2.57
C ARG A 156 -11.80 0.94 1.22
N ILE A 157 -11.03 0.13 0.48
CA ILE A 157 -11.48 -0.47 -0.78
C ILE A 157 -12.72 -1.33 -0.53
N TRP A 158 -12.70 -2.16 0.50
CA TRP A 158 -13.86 -2.97 0.88
C TRP A 158 -15.09 -2.11 1.18
N GLU A 159 -14.95 -1.02 1.94
CA GLU A 159 -16.02 -0.06 2.21
C GLU A 159 -16.56 0.61 0.93
N ILE A 160 -15.69 0.97 -0.02
CA ILE A 160 -16.09 1.52 -1.32
C ILE A 160 -16.90 0.50 -2.11
N LEU A 161 -16.45 -0.75 -2.18
CA LEU A 161 -17.13 -1.80 -2.91
C LEU A 161 -18.52 -2.07 -2.31
N GLN A 162 -18.64 -2.14 -0.98
CA GLN A 162 -19.91 -2.34 -0.28
C GLN A 162 -20.92 -1.20 -0.49
N THR A 163 -20.43 0.03 -0.63
CA THR A 163 -21.28 1.22 -0.84
C THR A 163 -21.59 1.49 -2.31
N THR A 164 -20.96 0.76 -3.23
CA THR A 164 -21.16 0.95 -4.66
C THR A 164 -22.46 0.27 -5.11
N PRO A 165 -23.35 0.99 -5.81
CA PRO A 165 -24.57 0.42 -6.35
C PRO A 165 -24.29 -0.80 -7.24
N GLY A 166 -25.08 -1.86 -7.04
CA GLY A 166 -24.97 -3.10 -7.81
C GLY A 166 -24.00 -4.14 -7.26
N PHE A 167 -23.19 -3.83 -6.22
CA PHE A 167 -22.37 -4.85 -5.58
C PHE A 167 -23.22 -5.87 -4.82
N ASP A 168 -23.03 -7.16 -5.10
CA ASP A 168 -23.63 -8.24 -4.34
C ASP A 168 -22.56 -9.30 -4.01
N PRO A 169 -22.12 -9.44 -2.75
CA PRO A 169 -21.17 -10.46 -2.33
C PRO A 169 -21.61 -11.88 -2.68
N LEU A 170 -22.91 -12.16 -2.72
CA LEU A 170 -23.43 -13.50 -3.01
C LEU A 170 -23.19 -13.91 -4.46
N GLN A 171 -23.07 -12.95 -5.38
CA GLN A 171 -22.74 -13.21 -6.79
C GLN A 171 -21.28 -13.64 -6.97
N LEU A 172 -20.41 -13.41 -5.98
CA LEU A 172 -19.02 -13.86 -6.01
C LEU A 172 -18.87 -15.33 -5.64
N VAL A 173 -19.79 -15.89 -4.85
CA VAL A 173 -19.76 -17.29 -4.39
C VAL A 173 -19.53 -18.29 -5.54
N PRO A 174 -20.27 -18.25 -6.66
CA PRO A 174 -20.05 -19.19 -7.77
C PRO A 174 -18.73 -18.96 -8.54
N ILE A 175 -18.15 -17.76 -8.47
CA ILE A 175 -16.91 -17.42 -9.19
C ILE A 175 -15.67 -17.97 -8.46
N VAL A 176 -15.70 -17.99 -7.13
CA VAL A 176 -14.58 -18.47 -6.30
C VAL A 176 -14.07 -19.87 -6.70
N PRO A 177 -14.89 -20.93 -6.80
CA PRO A 177 -14.38 -22.26 -7.13
C PRO A 177 -13.76 -22.30 -8.54
N GLN A 178 -14.37 -21.61 -9.52
CA GLN A 178 -13.83 -21.52 -10.87
C GLN A 178 -12.46 -20.84 -10.89
N LEU A 179 -12.29 -19.82 -10.05
CA LEU A 179 -11.02 -19.11 -9.90
C LEU A 179 -9.96 -20.01 -9.26
N LEU A 180 -10.30 -20.76 -8.22
CA LEU A 180 -9.38 -21.67 -7.53
C LEU A 180 -8.88 -22.82 -8.41
N MET A 181 -9.68 -23.24 -9.39
CA MET A 181 -9.29 -24.27 -10.36
C MET A 181 -8.31 -23.76 -11.42
N LYS A 182 -8.14 -22.44 -11.58
CA LYS A 182 -7.16 -21.89 -12.53
C LYS A 182 -5.73 -22.15 -12.07
N SER A 183 -4.87 -22.50 -13.02
CA SER A 183 -3.45 -22.77 -12.75
C SER A 183 -2.74 -21.55 -12.14
N GLU A 184 -3.12 -20.35 -12.57
CA GLU A 184 -2.61 -19.06 -12.13
C GLU A 184 -2.93 -18.79 -10.67
N THR A 185 -4.14 -19.15 -10.23
CA THR A 185 -4.57 -19.01 -8.85
C THR A 185 -3.84 -20.00 -7.95
N GLN A 186 -3.64 -21.23 -8.41
CA GLN A 186 -2.86 -22.23 -7.69
C GLN A 186 -1.39 -21.81 -7.55
N GLN A 187 -0.77 -21.34 -8.62
CA GLN A 187 0.60 -20.79 -8.60
C GLN A 187 0.71 -19.61 -7.64
N MET A 188 -0.26 -18.70 -7.67
CA MET A 188 -0.35 -17.58 -6.74
C MET A 188 -0.41 -18.08 -5.28
N GLY A 189 -1.28 -19.05 -4.98
CA GLY A 189 -1.40 -19.65 -3.66
C GLY A 189 -0.10 -20.32 -3.19
N GLN A 190 0.57 -21.07 -4.07
CA GLN A 190 1.85 -21.72 -3.77
C GLN A 190 2.95 -20.70 -3.46
N LYS A 191 3.04 -19.61 -4.24
CA LYS A 191 4.01 -18.53 -4.00
C LYS A 191 3.74 -17.83 -2.67
N ILE A 192 2.48 -17.53 -2.36
CA ILE A 192 2.09 -16.93 -1.09
C ILE A 192 2.47 -17.85 0.08
N ALA A 193 2.10 -19.13 0.01
CA ALA A 193 2.41 -20.11 1.04
C ALA A 193 3.93 -20.29 1.23
N GLY A 194 4.69 -20.39 0.13
CA GLY A 194 6.15 -20.49 0.16
C GLY A 194 6.80 -19.26 0.77
N GLY A 195 6.37 -18.06 0.36
CA GLY A 195 6.88 -16.80 0.91
C GLY A 195 6.57 -16.63 2.40
N LEU A 196 5.39 -17.05 2.86
CA LEU A 196 5.04 -17.06 4.27
C LEU A 196 5.86 -18.08 5.06
N ALA A 197 5.98 -19.32 4.56
CA ALA A 197 6.78 -20.36 5.19
C ALA A 197 8.24 -19.93 5.35
N GLN A 198 8.83 -19.33 4.30
CA GLN A 198 10.18 -18.78 4.35
C GLN A 198 10.33 -17.72 5.46
N ARG A 199 9.35 -16.82 5.62
CA ARG A 199 9.39 -15.80 6.68
C ARG A 199 9.28 -16.38 8.08
N VAL A 200 8.47 -17.43 8.26
CA VAL A 200 8.38 -18.16 9.54
C VAL A 200 9.71 -18.85 9.85
N ILE A 201 10.29 -19.59 8.90
CA ILE A 201 11.57 -20.28 9.09
C ILE A 201 12.69 -19.28 9.38
N ALA A 202 12.79 -18.20 8.60
CA ALA A 202 13.78 -17.15 8.82
C ALA A 202 13.67 -16.52 10.22
N ARG A 203 12.45 -16.43 10.76
CA ARG A 203 12.19 -15.96 12.11
C ARG A 203 12.68 -16.95 13.16
N LEU A 204 12.34 -18.23 13.02
CA LEU A 204 12.79 -19.27 13.95
C LEU A 204 14.32 -19.35 14.01
N ILE A 205 14.98 -19.30 12.84
CA ILE A 205 16.45 -19.25 12.77
C ILE A 205 16.99 -18.01 13.46
N ARG A 206 16.41 -16.83 13.19
CA ARG A 206 16.83 -15.57 13.80
C ARG A 206 16.66 -15.60 15.33
N GLU A 207 15.53 -16.09 15.83
CA GLU A 207 15.23 -16.16 17.26
C GLU A 207 16.11 -17.20 17.97
N ALA A 208 16.37 -18.35 17.36
CA ALA A 208 17.27 -19.37 17.90
C ALA A 208 18.73 -18.87 17.94
N LEU A 209 19.22 -18.22 16.89
CA LEU A 209 20.59 -17.67 16.85
C LEU A 209 20.76 -16.47 17.79
N LEU A 210 19.70 -15.69 18.03
CA LEU A 210 19.74 -14.55 18.96
C LEU A 210 19.65 -14.98 20.44
N GLN A 211 19.31 -16.22 20.76
CA GLN A 211 19.32 -16.74 22.13
C GLN A 211 20.74 -17.02 22.66
N ASP A 212 21.72 -17.20 21.78
CA ASP A 212 23.12 -17.50 22.15
C ASP A 212 24.04 -16.26 22.21
N SER A 213 23.51 -15.06 22.07
CA SER A 213 24.27 -13.83 22.33
C SER A 213 24.01 -13.37 23.76
N PRO A 214 24.92 -13.62 24.73
CA PRO A 214 24.86 -12.87 25.97
C PRO A 214 25.01 -11.40 25.62
N ASP A 215 24.19 -10.55 26.25
CA ASP A 215 24.48 -9.14 26.38
C ASP A 215 25.89 -8.98 26.97
N GLN A 216 26.89 -8.88 26.11
CA GLN A 216 28.15 -8.27 26.49
C GLN A 216 27.95 -6.78 26.41
N GLY A 217 27.58 -6.21 27.56
CA GLY A 217 27.96 -4.86 27.91
C GLY A 217 29.47 -4.72 27.73
N ALA A 218 29.89 -4.23 26.56
CA ALA A 218 31.21 -3.69 26.34
C ALA A 218 31.05 -2.26 25.85
N SER A 219 31.03 -1.36 26.84
CA SER A 219 31.37 0.05 26.66
C SER A 219 32.50 0.21 25.63
N LYS A 220 32.15 0.79 24.48
CA LYS A 220 33.10 1.57 23.69
C LYS A 220 32.54 2.99 23.58
N SER A 221 32.55 3.67 24.72
CA SER A 221 32.79 5.11 24.73
C SER A 221 34.06 5.35 23.93
N ARG A 222 33.90 5.86 22.70
CA ARG A 222 34.99 6.41 21.90
C ARG A 222 35.55 7.60 22.68
N ARG A 223 36.53 7.36 23.55
CA ARG A 223 37.34 8.42 24.17
C ARG A 223 38.08 9.13 23.04
N THR A 224 37.55 10.26 22.61
CA THR A 224 38.37 11.32 22.01
C THR A 224 39.41 11.72 23.06
N PRO A 225 40.72 11.78 22.72
CA PRO A 225 41.69 12.36 23.64
C PRO A 225 41.35 13.84 23.85
N PRO A 226 41.47 14.37 25.07
CA PRO A 226 41.22 15.78 25.29
C PRO A 226 42.30 16.59 24.56
N THR A 227 41.86 17.55 23.75
CA THR A 227 42.71 18.63 23.25
C THR A 227 43.32 19.39 24.43
N PRO A 228 44.63 19.71 24.42
CA PRO A 228 45.21 20.56 25.45
C PRO A 228 44.59 21.96 25.32
N LYS A 229 43.85 22.40 26.34
CA LYS A 229 43.49 23.81 26.48
C LYS A 229 44.77 24.57 26.83
N LEU A 230 45.29 25.37 25.91
CA LEU A 230 46.24 26.42 26.27
C LEU A 230 45.55 27.38 27.25
N VAL A 231 46.03 27.41 28.48
CA VAL A 231 45.64 28.41 29.47
C VAL A 231 46.49 29.64 29.19
N LEU A 232 45.86 30.75 28.80
CA LEU A 232 46.52 32.05 28.76
C LEU A 232 46.71 32.54 30.22
N PRO A 233 47.85 33.15 30.56
CA PRO A 233 48.08 33.69 31.89
C PRO A 233 47.17 34.91 32.17
N PRO A 234 46.79 35.13 33.44
CA PRO A 234 45.94 36.26 33.81
C PRO A 234 46.69 37.58 33.68
N ALA A 235 46.03 38.57 33.06
CA ALA A 235 46.49 39.94 33.02
C ALA A 235 46.49 40.52 34.45
N ALA A 236 47.67 40.87 34.95
CA ALA A 236 47.81 41.63 36.18
C ALA A 236 47.29 43.05 35.95
N ALA A 237 46.28 43.43 36.72
CA ALA A 237 45.82 44.81 36.87
C ALA A 237 46.94 45.63 37.52
N ILE A 238 47.39 46.67 36.82
CA ILE A 238 48.24 47.72 37.37
C ILE A 238 47.30 48.79 37.92
N ALA A 239 47.25 48.95 39.23
CA ALA A 239 46.74 50.14 39.90
C ALA A 239 47.49 50.37 41.22
N ASN A 240 48.44 51.33 41.17
CA ASN A 240 48.68 52.43 42.11
C ASN A 240 50.16 52.65 42.47
N GLY A 241 50.59 53.90 42.25
CA GLY A 241 51.90 54.46 42.53
C GLY A 241 52.17 55.63 41.59
#